data_AF-A0AAD9NY30-F1
#
_entry.id   AF-A0AAD9NY30-F1
#
_cell.length_a   1.000
_cell.length_b   1.000
_cell.length_c   1.000
_cell.angle_alpha   90.00
_cell.angle_beta   90.00
_cell.angle_gamma   90.00
#
_symmetry.space_group_name_H-M   'P 1'
#
loop_
_entity.id
_entity.type
_entity.pdbx_description
1 polymer ?
#
loop_
_entity_poly.entity_id
_entity_poly.type
_entity_poly.pdbx_seq_one_letter_code
_entity_poly.pdbx_strand_id
1 'polypeptide(L)' 'MLMNIGYAEASKQANYSCYIFHDVDLLPEDNRNIYNCPEQPRHMSASLDRHGYRHVYQIEKT' A
#
# COMPACT_ATOMS: atom_id res chain seq x y z
N MET A 1 13.49 -5.05 3.44
CA MET A 1 13.83 -6.47 3.14
C MET A 1 12.79 -7.47 3.62
N LEU A 2 11.95 -7.15 4.63
CA LEU A 2 10.91 -8.07 5.13
C LEU A 2 9.74 -8.30 4.15
N MET A 3 9.43 -7.33 3.29
CA MET A 3 8.31 -7.42 2.35
C MET A 3 8.42 -8.60 1.37
N ASN A 4 9.62 -8.85 0.83
CA ASN A 4 9.86 -9.98 -0.06
C ASN A 4 9.72 -11.33 0.66
N ILE A 5 10.14 -11.39 1.94
CA ILE A 5 9.97 -12.59 2.77
C ILE A 5 8.47 -12.83 3.01
N GLY A 6 7.71 -11.79 3.37
CA GLY A 6 6.26 -11.88 3.54
C GLY A 6 5.55 -12.39 2.29
N TYR A 7 5.91 -11.87 1.11
CA TYR A 7 5.42 -12.38 -0.18
C TYR A 7 5.72 -13.88 -0.36
N ALA A 8 6.98 -14.29 -0.14
CA ALA A 8 7.41 -15.67 -0.35
C ALA A 8 6.73 -16.65 0.61
N GLU A 9 6.56 -16.30 1.88
CA GLU A 9 5.90 -17.16 2.87
C GLU A 9 4.38 -17.18 2.69
N ALA A 10 3.74 -16.05 2.36
CA ALA A 10 2.30 -16.00 2.07
C ALA A 10 1.95 -16.85 0.84
N SER A 11 2.79 -16.80 -0.21
CA SER A 11 2.64 -17.63 -1.42
C SER A 11 2.67 -19.14 -1.13
N LYS A 12 3.26 -19.58 -0.02
CA LYS A 12 3.24 -20.99 0.40
C LYS A 12 1.94 -21.38 1.11
N GLN A 13 1.21 -20.43 1.68
CA GLN A 13 -0.03 -20.69 2.42
C GLN A 13 -1.24 -20.77 1.51
N ALA A 14 -1.30 -19.90 0.50
CA ALA A 14 -2.39 -19.89 -0.48
C ALA A 14 -1.97 -19.20 -1.78
N ASN A 15 -2.76 -19.42 -2.83
CA ASN A 15 -2.59 -18.74 -4.11
C ASN A 15 -3.24 -17.34 -4.07
N TYR A 16 -2.57 -16.39 -3.42
CA TYR A 16 -3.03 -14.99 -3.37
C TYR A 16 -2.82 -14.31 -4.71
N SER A 17 -3.83 -13.58 -5.18
CA SER A 17 -3.79 -12.78 -6.41
C SER A 17 -3.34 -11.32 -6.18
N CYS A 18 -3.24 -10.90 -4.92
CA CYS A 18 -2.93 -9.53 -4.54
C CYS A 18 -2.11 -9.50 -3.24
N TYR A 19 -1.11 -8.61 -3.20
CA TYR A 19 -0.25 -8.40 -2.05
C TYR A 19 -0.24 -6.91 -1.69
N ILE A 20 -0.48 -6.60 -0.42
CA ILE A 20 -0.52 -5.24 0.08
C ILE A 20 0.58 -5.08 1.13
N PHE A 21 1.50 -4.15 0.87
CA PHE A 21 2.56 -3.80 1.81
C PHE A 21 2.11 -2.57 2.59
N HIS A 22 1.98 -2.71 3.90
CA HIS A 22 1.39 -1.70 4.75
C HIS A 22 2.14 -1.65 6.10
N ASP A 23 2.53 -0.46 6.50
CA ASP A 23 3.19 -0.24 7.79
C ASP A 23 2.19 -0.41 8.95
N VAL A 24 2.64 -0.99 10.06
CA VAL A 24 1.78 -1.30 11.21
C VAL A 24 1.26 -0.06 11.93
N ASP A 25 1.88 1.11 11.72
CA ASP A 25 1.54 2.37 12.38
C ASP A 25 0.69 3.31 11.50
N LEU A 26 0.27 2.85 10.33
CA LEU A 26 -0.65 3.58 9.45
C LEU A 26 -2.06 3.01 9.60
N LEU A 27 -3.08 3.88 9.51
CA LEU A 27 -4.48 3.47 9.48
C LEU A 27 -5.20 4.26 8.38
N PRO A 28 -6.07 3.62 7.58
CA PRO A 28 -6.90 4.35 6.64
C PRO A 28 -7.98 5.14 7.39
N GLU A 29 -8.02 6.46 7.18
CA GLU A 29 -9.07 7.32 7.75
C GLU A 29 -10.41 7.22 7.00
N ASP A 30 -10.39 6.68 5.77
CA ASP A 30 -11.55 6.60 4.88
C ASP A 30 -11.71 5.18 4.34
N ASN A 31 -12.92 4.62 4.51
CA ASN A 31 -13.26 3.27 4.05
C ASN A 31 -13.36 3.13 2.52
N ARG A 32 -13.34 4.26 1.79
CA ARG A 32 -13.22 4.28 0.32
C ARG A 32 -11.82 3.92 -0.16
N ASN A 33 -10.81 3.95 0.71
CA ASN A 33 -9.49 3.40 0.41
C ASN A 33 -9.52 1.87 0.51
N ILE A 34 -10.04 1.22 -0.54
CA ILE A 34 -10.21 -0.24 -0.57
C ILE A 34 -8.84 -0.90 -0.72
N TYR A 35 -8.54 -1.83 0.19
CA TYR A 35 -7.32 -2.64 0.23
C TYR A 35 -7.41 -3.78 -0.78
N ASN A 36 -7.24 -3.44 -2.06
CA ASN A 36 -7.15 -4.38 -3.17
C ASN A 36 -6.11 -3.94 -4.21
N CYS A 37 -5.83 -4.80 -5.18
CA CYS A 37 -4.91 -4.52 -6.29
C CYS A 37 -5.72 -4.14 -7.54
N PRO A 38 -5.56 -2.92 -8.08
CA PRO A 38 -6.06 -2.58 -9.42
C PRO A 38 -5.06 -3.00 -10.50
N GLU A 39 -5.33 -2.66 -11.77
CA GLU A 39 -4.47 -3.03 -12.91
C GLU A 39 -3.05 -2.46 -12.83
N GLN A 40 -2.89 -1.27 -12.23
CA GLN A 40 -1.60 -0.63 -12.00
C GLN A 40 -1.24 -0.65 -10.51
N PRO A 41 0.06 -0.60 -10.14
CA PRO A 41 0.46 -0.50 -8.75
C PRO A 41 -0.21 0.69 -8.05
N ARG A 42 -0.84 0.44 -6.90
CA ARG A 42 -1.53 1.47 -6.12
C ARG A 42 -0.68 1.91 -4.93
N HIS A 43 -0.47 3.22 -4.82
CA HIS A 43 0.06 3.84 -3.61
C HIS A 43 -1.09 4.13 -2.64
N MET A 44 -1.25 3.31 -1.60
CA MET A 44 -2.41 3.37 -0.69
C MET A 44 -2.34 4.52 0.33
N SER A 45 -1.16 4.79 0.88
CA SER A 45 -0.93 5.83 1.89
C SER A 45 -0.45 7.14 1.25
N ALA A 46 -1.18 7.63 0.24
CA ALA A 46 -0.78 8.76 -0.58
C ALA A 46 -0.80 10.11 0.15
N SER A 47 -1.63 10.23 1.18
CA SER A 47 -1.83 11.44 1.97
C SER A 47 -1.84 11.09 3.45
N LEU A 48 -0.83 11.57 4.18
CA LEU A 48 -0.61 11.24 5.60
C LEU A 48 -0.81 12.48 6.46
N ASP A 49 -1.43 12.30 7.62
CA ASP A 49 -1.66 13.32 8.65
C ASP A 49 -0.35 14.00 9.10
N ARG A 50 0.72 13.21 9.32
CA ARG A 50 2.06 13.69 9.73
C ARG A 50 2.69 14.63 8.70
N HIS A 51 2.24 14.58 7.44
CA HIS A 51 2.67 15.49 6.36
C HIS A 51 1.62 16.58 6.07
N GLY A 52 0.60 16.73 6.92
CA GLY A 52 -0.50 17.68 6.72
C GLY A 52 -1.31 17.38 5.47
N TYR A 53 -1.48 16.10 5.14
CA TYR A 53 -2.18 15.62 3.93
C TYR A 53 -1.59 16.15 2.61
N ARG A 54 -0.29 16.43 2.58
CA ARG A 54 0.44 16.88 1.38
C ARG A 54 1.42 15.81 0.92
N HIS A 55 1.58 15.70 -0.39
CA HIS A 55 2.62 14.85 -0.96
C HIS A 55 4.01 15.42 -0.65
N VAL A 56 4.92 14.54 -0.25
CA VAL A 56 6.32 14.89 0.05
C VAL A 56 7.16 15.08 -1.21
N TYR A 57 6.64 14.71 -2.39
CA TYR A 57 7.25 14.91 -3.70
C TYR A 57 6.18 15.28 -4.74
N GLN A 58 6.61 15.96 -5.81
CA GLN A 58 5.76 16.26 -6.95
C GLN A 58 5.67 15.01 -7.83
N ILE A 59 4.48 14.42 -7.95
CA ILE A 59 4.23 13.40 -8.96
C ILE A 59 4.04 14.15 -10.27
N GLU A 60 5.08 14.21 -11.10
CA GLU A 60 4.94 14.65 -12.49
C GLU A 60 3.94 13.71 -13.17
N LYS A 61 2.77 14.24 -13.53
CA LYS A 61 1.82 13.52 -14.36
C LYS A 61 2.35 13.60 -15.79
N THR A 62 2.88 12.49 -16.29
CA THR A 62 3.13 12.30 -17.73
C THR A 62 1.83 12.38 -18.51
#